data_AF-A0A9E3BVR6-F1
#
_entry.id   AF-A0A9E3BVR6-F1
#
_cell.length_a   1.000
_cell.length_b   1.000
_cell.length_c   1.000
_cell.angle_alpha   90.00
_cell.angle_beta   90.00
_cell.angle_gamma   90.00
#
_symmetry.space_group_name_H-M   'P 1'
#
loop_
_entity.id
_entity.type
_entity.pdbx_description
1 polymer ?
#
loop_
_entity_poly.entity_id
_entity_poly.type
_entity_poly.pdbx_seq_one_letter_code
_entity_poly.pdbx_strand_id
1 'polypeptide(L)'
;ITSAIGAAMIGWFGTAMLCYVTPKEHLGLPNRDDVKAGVITYRIAAHAADLAKGHPSAKLRDDAISRARFEFRWEDQFNLSLDPDTARSFHDETLPKEAHKVAHFCSMCGPKFCSMKITQDLRADAQRLEGMEQKSREFAEAGKTLYVPTPAAE
;
A
#
# COMPACT_ATOMS: atom_id res chain seq x y z
N ILE A 1 7.16 -15.65 17.09
CA ILE A 1 7.32 -14.17 17.18
C ILE A 1 8.66 -13.79 17.80
N THR A 2 8.95 -14.24 19.02
CA THR A 2 10.24 -13.97 19.72
C THR A 2 11.46 -14.18 18.82
N SER A 3 11.53 -15.33 18.16
CA SER A 3 12.62 -15.68 17.24
C SER A 3 12.64 -14.85 15.96
N ALA A 4 11.50 -14.34 15.48
CA ALA A 4 11.43 -13.52 14.27
C ALA A 4 12.14 -12.16 14.46
N ILE A 5 12.12 -11.61 15.68
CA ILE A 5 12.84 -10.39 16.04
C ILE A 5 14.35 -10.61 15.86
N GLY A 6 14.88 -11.66 16.51
CA GLY A 6 16.29 -12.02 16.38
C GLY A 6 16.66 -12.42 14.95
N ALA A 7 15.78 -13.12 14.24
CA ALA A 7 15.98 -13.54 12.86
C ALA A 7 16.12 -12.34 11.91
N ALA A 8 15.27 -11.31 12.05
CA ALA A 8 15.38 -10.08 11.26
C ALA A 8 16.68 -9.33 11.57
N MET A 9 17.06 -9.22 12.86
CA MET A 9 18.30 -8.55 13.27
C MET A 9 19.55 -9.27 12.75
N ILE A 10 19.65 -10.58 12.98
CA ILE A 10 20.83 -11.34 12.54
C ILE A 10 20.86 -11.53 11.02
N GLY A 11 19.69 -11.58 10.37
CA GLY A 11 19.56 -11.53 8.91
C GLY A 11 20.10 -10.23 8.34
N TRP A 12 19.75 -9.09 8.96
CA TRP A 12 20.31 -7.79 8.59
C TRP A 12 21.83 -7.76 8.76
N PHE A 13 22.35 -8.36 9.82
CA PHE A 13 23.80 -8.47 10.07
C PHE A 13 24.54 -9.45 9.16
N GLY A 14 23.84 -10.14 8.25
CA GLY A 14 24.48 -10.92 7.18
C GLY A 14 24.23 -12.42 7.23
N THR A 15 23.37 -12.93 8.12
CA THR A 15 22.99 -14.35 8.08
C THR A 15 22.34 -14.70 6.73
N ALA A 16 22.87 -15.72 6.07
CA ALA A 16 22.44 -16.12 4.73
C ALA A 16 21.13 -16.94 4.72
N MET A 17 20.80 -17.63 5.81
CA MET A 17 19.61 -18.47 5.91
C MET A 17 19.06 -18.47 7.34
N LEU A 18 17.73 -18.34 7.46
CA LEU A 18 17.02 -18.33 8.73
C LEU A 18 16.13 -19.57 8.83
N CYS A 19 16.43 -20.48 9.77
CA CYS A 19 15.54 -21.59 10.07
C CYS A 19 14.32 -21.07 10.84
N TYR A 20 13.13 -21.35 10.34
CA TYR A 20 11.89 -20.89 10.96
C TYR A 20 11.60 -21.57 12.30
N VAL A 21 10.77 -20.91 13.09
CA VAL A 21 10.27 -21.41 14.38
C VAL A 21 8.76 -21.33 14.35
N THR A 22 8.09 -22.45 14.61
CA THR A 22 6.62 -22.52 14.59
C THR A 22 6.02 -21.97 15.89
N PRO A 23 4.74 -21.59 15.91
CA PRO A 23 4.06 -21.15 17.14
C PRO A 23 4.05 -22.20 18.26
N LYS A 24 4.07 -23.50 17.92
CA LYS A 24 4.08 -24.62 18.87
C LYS A 24 5.46 -25.11 19.24
N GLU A 25 6.51 -24.42 18.81
CA GLU A 25 7.88 -24.77 19.20
C GLU A 25 7.96 -24.82 20.75
N HIS A 26 8.50 -25.93 21.26
CA HIS A 26 8.55 -26.29 22.70
C HIS A 26 7.21 -26.68 23.36
N LEU A 27 6.13 -26.82 22.59
CA LEU A 27 4.80 -27.24 23.08
C LEU A 27 4.31 -28.53 22.43
N GLY A 28 4.66 -28.79 21.18
CA GLY A 28 4.28 -30.02 20.47
C GLY A 28 4.53 -29.92 18.97
N LEU A 29 4.10 -30.97 18.24
CA LEU A 29 4.24 -30.99 16.79
C LEU A 29 3.32 -29.94 16.13
N PRO A 30 3.82 -29.17 15.15
CA PRO A 30 3.02 -28.17 14.44
C PRO A 30 1.99 -28.83 13.53
N ASN A 31 0.81 -28.23 13.41
CA ASN A 31 -0.16 -28.57 12.38
C ASN A 31 0.07 -27.73 11.11
N ARG A 32 -0.79 -27.91 10.10
CA ARG A 32 -0.72 -27.19 8.82
C ARG A 32 -0.69 -25.66 8.98
N ASP A 33 -1.52 -25.12 9.86
CA ASP A 33 -1.65 -23.67 10.04
C ASP A 33 -0.47 -23.10 10.83
N ASP A 34 0.05 -23.85 11.80
CA ASP A 34 1.28 -23.53 12.52
C ASP A 34 2.48 -23.42 11.56
N VAL A 35 2.55 -24.33 10.58
CA VAL A 35 3.58 -24.30 9.52
C VAL A 35 3.42 -23.05 8.65
N LYS A 36 2.20 -22.75 8.14
CA LYS A 36 1.93 -21.54 7.37
C LYS A 36 2.34 -20.29 8.15
N ALA A 37 1.94 -20.19 9.42
CA ALA A 37 2.26 -19.05 10.28
C ALA A 37 3.78 -18.88 10.47
N GLY A 38 4.51 -19.97 10.70
CA GLY A 38 5.98 -19.96 10.79
C GLY A 38 6.64 -19.47 9.51
N VAL A 39 6.25 -20.02 8.35
CA VAL A 39 6.84 -19.66 7.05
C VAL A 39 6.57 -18.20 6.71
N ILE A 40 5.34 -17.72 6.84
CA ILE A 40 5.01 -16.32 6.56
C ILE A 40 5.76 -15.38 7.51
N THR A 41 5.84 -15.71 8.80
CA THR A 41 6.59 -14.94 9.80
C THR A 41 8.07 -14.79 9.41
N TYR A 42 8.71 -15.88 8.97
CA TYR A 42 10.12 -15.84 8.58
C TYR A 42 10.35 -15.22 7.20
N ARG A 43 9.38 -15.29 6.28
CA ARG A 43 9.41 -14.48 5.05
C ARG A 43 9.37 -12.98 5.35
N ILE A 44 8.57 -12.55 6.34
CA ILE A 44 8.58 -11.16 6.82
C ILE A 44 9.95 -10.80 7.39
N ALA A 45 10.50 -11.63 8.28
CA ALA A 45 11.79 -11.37 8.92
C ALA A 45 12.94 -11.27 7.90
N ALA A 46 12.98 -12.19 6.92
CA ALA A 46 13.97 -12.17 5.85
C ALA A 46 13.81 -10.93 4.96
N HIS A 47 12.58 -10.59 4.56
CA HIS A 47 12.32 -9.39 3.76
C HIS A 47 12.68 -8.11 4.50
N ALA A 48 12.40 -8.03 5.80
CA ALA A 48 12.81 -6.91 6.65
C ALA A 48 14.34 -6.78 6.73
N ALA A 49 15.05 -7.90 6.83
CA ALA A 49 16.51 -7.91 6.75
C ALA A 49 17.02 -7.43 5.38
N ASP A 50 16.42 -7.88 4.28
CA ASP A 50 16.78 -7.44 2.93
C ASP A 50 16.55 -5.94 2.72
N LEU A 51 15.45 -5.39 3.24
CA LEU A 51 15.20 -3.95 3.26
C LEU A 51 16.29 -3.19 4.05
N ALA A 52 16.62 -3.65 5.25
CA ALA A 52 17.63 -3.01 6.10
C ALA A 52 19.05 -3.10 5.52
N LYS A 53 19.34 -4.14 4.73
CA LYS A 53 20.58 -4.28 3.97
C LYS A 53 20.62 -3.42 2.70
N GLY A 54 19.50 -2.83 2.29
CA GLY A 54 19.40 -2.10 1.03
C GLY A 54 19.43 -3.01 -0.20
N HIS A 55 18.91 -4.24 -0.11
CA HIS A 55 18.85 -5.15 -1.26
C HIS A 55 18.06 -4.48 -2.41
N PRO A 56 18.60 -4.42 -3.66
CA PRO A 56 18.06 -3.56 -4.72
C PRO A 56 16.57 -3.76 -5.03
N SER A 57 16.07 -4.99 -4.94
CA SER A 57 14.68 -5.33 -5.24
C SER A 57 13.73 -5.28 -4.05
N ALA A 58 14.23 -5.21 -2.81
CA ALA A 58 13.38 -5.35 -1.63
C ALA A 58 12.39 -4.19 -1.53
N LYS A 59 12.87 -2.96 -1.73
CA LYS A 59 12.06 -1.75 -1.68
C LYS A 59 10.96 -1.69 -2.75
N LEU A 60 11.19 -2.30 -3.92
CA LEU A 60 10.22 -2.28 -5.02
C LEU A 60 8.87 -2.89 -4.59
N ARG A 61 8.91 -3.97 -3.82
CA ARG A 61 7.71 -4.63 -3.30
C ARG A 61 6.95 -3.74 -2.31
N ASP A 62 7.65 -3.14 -1.36
CA ASP A 62 7.09 -2.22 -0.36
C ASP A 62 6.46 -1.00 -0.99
N ASP A 63 7.14 -0.40 -1.96
CA ASP A 63 6.63 0.76 -2.68
C ASP A 63 5.42 0.39 -3.55
N ALA A 64 5.42 -0.81 -4.17
CA ALA A 64 4.29 -1.28 -4.97
C ALA A 64 3.02 -1.50 -4.12
N ILE A 65 3.14 -2.21 -2.98
CA ILE A 65 1.99 -2.44 -2.09
C ILE A 65 1.53 -1.13 -1.42
N SER A 66 2.45 -0.22 -1.12
CA SER A 66 2.13 1.10 -0.55
C SER A 66 1.39 1.99 -1.54
N ARG A 67 1.80 2.00 -2.82
CA ARG A 67 1.06 2.69 -3.89
C ARG A 67 -0.33 2.09 -4.08
N ALA A 68 -0.43 0.76 -4.17
CA ALA A 68 -1.72 0.08 -4.28
C ALA A 68 -2.67 0.45 -3.13
N ARG A 69 -2.14 0.51 -1.90
CA ARG A 69 -2.89 0.95 -0.72
C ARG A 69 -3.35 2.41 -0.82
N PHE A 70 -2.46 3.32 -1.20
CA PHE A 70 -2.78 4.75 -1.29
C PHE A 70 -3.77 5.06 -2.42
N GLU A 71 -3.73 4.28 -3.50
CA GLU A 71 -4.61 4.40 -4.67
C GLU A 71 -5.91 3.58 -4.54
N PHE A 72 -6.13 2.92 -3.39
CA PHE A 72 -7.29 2.06 -3.13
C PHE A 72 -7.47 0.92 -4.15
N ARG A 73 -6.37 0.43 -4.74
CA ARG A 73 -6.33 -0.77 -5.58
C ARG A 73 -6.28 -2.01 -4.69
N TRP A 74 -7.41 -2.35 -4.08
CA TRP A 74 -7.52 -3.41 -3.06
C TRP A 74 -7.01 -4.76 -3.55
N GLU A 75 -7.40 -5.17 -4.75
CA GLU A 75 -6.94 -6.44 -5.35
C GLU A 75 -5.43 -6.51 -5.49
N ASP A 76 -4.82 -5.44 -6.00
CA ASP A 76 -3.37 -5.36 -6.13
C ASP A 76 -2.69 -5.37 -4.76
N GLN A 77 -3.26 -4.69 -3.77
CA GLN A 77 -2.75 -4.71 -2.40
C GLN A 77 -2.77 -6.12 -1.80
N PHE A 78 -3.85 -6.89 -2.00
CA PHE A 78 -3.94 -8.27 -1.52
C PHE A 78 -2.92 -9.15 -2.23
N ASN A 79 -2.87 -9.10 -3.55
CA ASN A 79 -2.01 -9.94 -4.38
C ASN A 79 -0.51 -9.65 -4.16
N LEU A 80 -0.15 -8.42 -3.79
CA LEU A 80 1.22 -8.04 -3.45
C LEU A 80 1.63 -8.41 -2.01
N SER A 81 0.68 -8.75 -1.13
CA SER A 81 0.96 -9.14 0.25
C SER A 81 1.70 -10.49 0.34
N LEU A 82 2.25 -10.83 1.50
CA LEU A 82 2.95 -12.13 1.67
C LEU A 82 1.98 -13.29 1.81
N ASP A 83 0.73 -13.02 2.14
CA ASP A 83 -0.35 -13.99 2.34
C ASP A 83 -1.67 -13.40 1.82
N PRO A 84 -1.89 -13.43 0.49
CA PRO A 84 -3.03 -12.79 -0.16
C PRO A 84 -4.39 -13.26 0.36
N ASP A 85 -4.53 -14.56 0.64
CA ASP A 85 -5.78 -15.14 1.13
C ASP A 85 -6.20 -14.53 2.48
N THR A 86 -5.25 -14.39 3.40
CA THR A 86 -5.48 -13.81 4.73
C THR A 86 -5.75 -12.30 4.64
N ALA A 87 -5.02 -11.59 3.77
CA ALA A 87 -5.24 -10.16 3.57
C ALA A 87 -6.66 -9.88 3.03
N ARG A 88 -7.11 -10.70 2.08
CA ARG A 88 -8.46 -10.62 1.51
C ARG A 88 -9.53 -10.98 2.54
N SER A 89 -9.34 -12.07 3.30
CA SER A 89 -10.32 -12.50 4.30
C SER A 89 -10.55 -11.43 5.37
N PHE A 90 -9.50 -10.79 5.89
CA PHE A 90 -9.62 -9.75 6.90
C PHE A 90 -10.37 -8.51 6.40
N HIS A 91 -10.19 -8.12 5.14
CA HIS A 91 -10.99 -7.05 4.56
C HIS A 91 -12.47 -7.46 4.44
N ASP A 92 -12.71 -8.67 3.92
CA ASP A 92 -14.04 -9.16 3.57
C ASP A 92 -14.89 -9.55 4.77
N GLU A 93 -14.29 -9.80 5.94
CA GLU A 93 -14.99 -9.95 7.21
C GLU A 93 -15.97 -8.80 7.50
N THR A 94 -15.64 -7.58 7.06
CA THR A 94 -16.45 -6.38 7.31
C THR A 94 -16.98 -5.73 6.04
N LEU A 95 -16.29 -5.91 4.90
CA LEU A 95 -16.63 -5.31 3.62
C LEU A 95 -16.64 -6.36 2.50
N PRO A 96 -17.55 -7.36 2.54
CA PRO A 96 -17.48 -8.55 1.67
C PRO A 96 -17.84 -8.30 0.20
N LYS A 97 -18.63 -7.26 -0.09
CA LYS A 97 -19.12 -7.00 -1.46
C LYS A 97 -17.98 -6.57 -2.38
N GLU A 98 -18.02 -7.01 -3.64
CA GLU A 98 -17.05 -6.62 -4.68
C GLU A 98 -16.93 -5.11 -4.86
N ALA A 99 -18.04 -4.36 -4.69
CA ALA A 99 -18.02 -2.90 -4.72
C ALA A 99 -17.12 -2.26 -3.65
N HIS A 100 -16.79 -2.96 -2.56
CA HIS A 100 -15.85 -2.46 -1.56
C HIS A 100 -14.39 -2.58 -2.00
N LYS A 101 -14.07 -3.42 -3.00
CA LYS A 101 -12.73 -3.54 -3.58
C LYS A 101 -12.32 -2.35 -4.44
N VAL A 102 -13.24 -1.41 -4.66
CA VAL A 102 -13.00 -0.12 -5.33
C VAL A 102 -13.32 1.05 -4.41
N ALA A 103 -13.62 0.80 -3.13
CA ALA A 103 -13.98 1.85 -2.19
C ALA A 103 -12.74 2.62 -1.71
N HIS A 104 -12.84 3.94 -1.64
CA HIS A 104 -11.78 4.81 -1.11
C HIS A 104 -11.78 4.89 0.42
N PHE A 105 -12.02 3.76 1.09
CA PHE A 105 -11.98 3.61 2.55
C PHE A 105 -12.01 2.12 2.95
N CYS A 106 -11.66 1.83 4.20
CA CYS A 106 -11.94 0.56 4.85
C CYS A 106 -12.85 0.75 6.07
N SER A 107 -13.24 -0.36 6.71
CA SER A 107 -14.10 -0.35 7.89
C SER A 107 -13.49 0.38 9.10
N MET A 108 -12.16 0.50 9.18
CA MET A 108 -11.49 1.15 10.32
C MET A 108 -11.83 2.63 10.47
N CYS A 109 -11.91 3.39 9.37
CA CYS A 109 -12.16 4.84 9.41
C CYS A 109 -13.46 5.25 8.70
N GLY A 110 -14.01 4.37 7.86
CA GLY A 110 -15.17 4.66 7.05
C GLY A 110 -14.94 5.76 6.00
N PRO A 111 -16.00 6.13 5.27
CA PRO A 111 -15.90 6.99 4.07
C PRO A 111 -15.56 8.46 4.34
N LYS A 112 -15.74 8.92 5.58
CA LYS A 112 -15.57 10.33 5.98
C LYS A 112 -14.24 10.65 6.66
N PHE A 113 -13.59 9.65 7.28
CA PHE A 113 -12.40 9.88 8.11
C PHE A 113 -11.17 9.11 7.60
N CYS A 114 -11.22 8.53 6.40
CA CYS A 114 -10.05 7.89 5.80
C CYS A 114 -8.98 8.95 5.46
N SER A 115 -7.83 8.88 6.13
CA SER A 115 -6.72 9.82 5.96
C SER A 115 -6.16 9.85 4.54
N MET A 116 -6.07 8.70 3.87
CA MET A 116 -5.58 8.61 2.49
C MET A 116 -6.53 9.29 1.51
N LYS A 117 -7.84 9.10 1.69
CA LYS A 117 -8.87 9.76 0.87
C LYS A 117 -8.84 11.27 1.08
N ILE A 118 -8.83 11.73 2.33
CA ILE A 118 -8.70 13.16 2.65
C ILE A 118 -7.45 13.76 2.00
N THR A 119 -6.33 13.02 2.02
CA THR A 119 -5.09 13.45 1.35
C THR A 119 -5.27 13.58 -0.17
N GLN A 120 -5.97 12.65 -0.83
CA GLN A 120 -6.27 12.74 -2.26
C GLN A 120 -7.17 13.94 -2.57
N ASP A 121 -8.23 14.14 -1.78
CA ASP A 121 -9.16 15.26 -1.95
C ASP A 121 -8.43 16.61 -1.82
N LEU A 122 -7.57 16.76 -0.79
CA LEU A 122 -6.76 17.97 -0.60
C LEU A 122 -5.78 18.22 -1.75
N ARG A 123 -5.15 17.17 -2.30
CA ARG A 123 -4.26 17.30 -3.46
C ARG A 123 -5.02 17.73 -4.71
N ALA A 124 -6.20 17.17 -4.94
CA ALA A 124 -7.06 17.53 -6.06
C ALA A 124 -7.57 18.98 -5.95
N ASP A 125 -7.94 19.41 -4.75
CA ASP A 125 -8.35 20.79 -4.50
C ASP A 125 -7.21 21.79 -4.72
N ALA A 126 -6.01 21.48 -4.24
CA ALA A 126 -4.83 22.33 -4.49
C ALA A 126 -4.55 22.48 -6.00
N GLN A 127 -4.56 21.37 -6.75
CA GLN A 127 -4.38 21.38 -8.21
C GLN A 127 -5.49 22.17 -8.92
N ARG A 128 -6.74 22.03 -8.48
CA ARG A 128 -7.88 22.78 -9.03
C ARG A 128 -7.70 24.28 -8.81
N LEU A 129 -7.29 24.69 -7.61
CA LEU A 129 -7.06 26.11 -7.28
C LEU A 129 -5.92 26.70 -8.13
N GLU A 130 -4.80 25.99 -8.28
CA GLU A 130 -3.69 26.41 -9.15
C GLU A 130 -4.14 26.54 -10.62
N GLY A 131 -4.89 25.57 -11.13
CA GLY A 131 -5.43 25.62 -12.49
C GLY A 131 -6.42 26.76 -12.71
N MET A 132 -7.26 27.06 -11.71
CA MET A 132 -8.16 28.23 -11.75
C MET A 132 -7.39 29.55 -11.73
N GLU A 133 -6.31 29.65 -10.96
CA GLU A 133 -5.45 30.83 -10.95
C GLU A 133 -4.78 31.03 -12.30
N GLN A 134 -4.22 29.97 -12.89
CA GLN A 134 -3.64 30.02 -14.24
C GLN A 134 -4.68 30.48 -15.28
N LYS A 135 -5.88 29.88 -15.28
CA LYS A 135 -6.94 30.26 -16.21
C LYS A 135 -7.43 31.69 -16.00
N SER A 136 -7.43 32.17 -14.76
CA SER A 136 -7.76 33.56 -14.43
C SER A 136 -6.71 34.53 -14.99
N ARG A 137 -5.42 34.17 -14.93
CA ARG A 137 -4.33 34.94 -15.54
C ARG A 137 -4.46 34.95 -17.07
N GLU A 138 -4.65 33.78 -17.69
CA GLU A 138 -4.87 33.65 -19.14
C GLU A 138 -6.07 34.49 -19.61
N PHE A 139 -7.20 34.46 -18.88
CA PHE A 139 -8.37 35.28 -19.19
C PHE A 139 -8.08 36.78 -19.09
N ALA A 140 -7.32 37.21 -18.07
CA ALA A 140 -6.92 38.60 -17.92
C ALA A 140 -5.99 39.06 -19.06
N GLU A 141 -5.04 38.22 -19.45
CA GLU A 141 -4.09 38.47 -20.54
C GLU A 141 -4.79 38.49 -21.92
N ALA A 142 -5.79 37.63 -22.13
CA ALA A 142 -6.61 37.60 -23.33
C ALA A 142 -7.60 38.79 -23.43
N GLY A 143 -7.51 39.79 -22.56
CA GLY A 143 -8.34 40.99 -22.59
C GLY A 143 -9.71 40.84 -21.93
N LYS A 144 -9.88 39.85 -21.05
CA LYS A 144 -11.13 39.58 -20.30
C LYS A 144 -12.34 39.34 -21.20
N THR A 145 -12.12 38.73 -22.37
CA THR A 145 -13.19 38.37 -23.30
C THR A 145 -13.54 36.89 -23.17
N LEU A 146 -14.83 36.59 -23.29
CA LEU A 146 -15.32 35.21 -23.32
C LEU A 146 -15.15 34.55 -24.70
N TYR A 147 -15.04 35.36 -25.76
CA TYR A 147 -14.97 34.90 -27.14
C TYR A 147 -13.60 35.22 -27.71
N VAL A 148 -12.72 34.23 -27.69
CA VAL A 148 -11.36 34.32 -28.23
C VAL A 148 -11.40 33.91 -29.71
N PRO A 149 -10.77 34.66 -30.63
CA PRO A 149 -10.73 34.27 -32.04
C PRO A 149 -10.08 32.90 -32.21
N THR A 150 -10.65 32.05 -33.05
CA THR A 150 -10.03 30.76 -33.39
C THR A 150 -8.70 31.02 -34.12
N PRO A 151 -7.59 30.37 -33.73
CA PRO A 151 -6.35 30.47 -34.50
C PRO A 151 -6.62 30.04 -35.94
N ALA A 152 -6.10 30.78 -36.92
CA ALA A 152 -6.18 30.37 -38.31
C ALA A 152 -5.51 29.00 -38.47
N ALA A 153 -6.22 28.05 -39.08
CA ALA A 153 -5.66 26.73 -39.34
C ALA A 153 -4.50 26.86 -40.35
N GLU A 154 -3.30 26.45 -39.94
CA GLU A 154 -2.15 26.19 -40.83
C GLU A 154 -2.28 24.84 -41.53
#